data_AF-A0A7Y9MHY3-F1
#
_entry.id   AF-A0A7Y9MHY3-F1
#
_cell.length_a   1.000
_cell.length_b   1.000
_cell.length_c   1.000
_cell.angle_alpha   90.00
_cell.angle_beta   90.00
_cell.angle_gamma   90.00
#
_symmetry.space_group_name_H-M   'P 1'
#
loop_
_entity.id
_entity.type
_entity.pdbx_description
1 polymer ?
#
loop_
_entity_poly.entity_id
_entity_poly.type
_entity_poly.pdbx_seq_one_letter_code
_entity_poly.pdbx_strand_id
1 'polypeptide(L)'
;MPRKKIVMTAEAADAARILGQQIRLARHANRMTAARLAELADVTPRAITLIERGDPAVSFGNVLNAAVYAGVPLFDITDPKTLSRMRQQGEQALTLIPSNVRNRREREIDAEF
;
A
#
# COMPACT_ATOMS: atom_id res chain seq x y z
N MET A 1 -11.41 20.57 6.88
CA MET A 1 -11.68 19.40 7.75
C MET A 1 -10.36 18.95 8.38
N PRO A 2 -10.30 18.68 9.70
CA PRO A 2 -9.10 18.15 10.33
C PRO A 2 -8.76 16.77 9.76
N ARG A 3 -7.48 16.50 9.47
CA ARG A 3 -7.04 15.18 9.00
C ARG A 3 -7.26 14.16 10.13
N LYS A 4 -8.09 13.14 9.87
CA LYS A 4 -8.27 12.01 10.79
C LYS A 4 -6.94 11.26 10.92
N LYS A 5 -6.43 11.12 12.15
CA LYS A 5 -5.21 10.36 12.43
C LYS A 5 -5.48 8.87 12.19
N ILE A 6 -4.71 8.25 11.31
CA ILE A 6 -4.77 6.81 11.08
C ILE A 6 -4.02 6.13 12.23
N VAL A 7 -4.71 5.24 12.94
CA VAL A 7 -4.12 4.41 14.01
C VAL A 7 -3.88 3.03 13.41
N MET A 8 -2.61 2.63 13.34
CA MET A 8 -2.21 1.31 12.87
C MET A 8 -2.14 0.31 14.04
N THR A 9 -2.40 -0.96 13.75
CA THR A 9 -1.96 -2.06 14.61
C THR A 9 -0.43 -2.13 14.60
N ALA A 10 0.17 -2.83 15.57
CA ALA A 10 1.63 -3.00 15.63
C ALA A 10 2.16 -3.65 14.34
N GLU A 11 1.53 -4.72 13.87
CA GLU A 11 1.91 -5.44 12.65
C GLU A 11 1.87 -4.52 11.41
N ALA A 12 0.80 -3.73 11.25
CA ALA A 12 0.69 -2.80 10.12
C ALA A 12 1.75 -1.68 10.19
N ALA A 13 2.06 -1.20 11.41
CA ALA A 13 3.09 -0.19 11.61
C ALA A 13 4.49 -0.73 11.28
N ASP A 14 4.80 -1.95 11.68
CA ASP A 14 6.06 -2.62 11.37
C ASP A 14 6.20 -2.86 9.86
N ALA A 15 5.14 -3.33 9.20
CA ALA A 15 5.13 -3.50 7.75
C ALA A 15 5.36 -2.18 7.00
N ALA A 16 4.68 -1.10 7.39
CA ALA A 16 4.87 0.23 6.82
C ALA A 16 6.31 0.73 7.04
N ARG A 17 6.88 0.46 8.22
CA ARG A 17 8.25 0.85 8.55
C ARG A 17 9.27 0.08 7.73
N ILE A 18 9.10 -1.23 7.56
CA ILE A 18 9.96 -2.10 6.74
C ILE A 18 9.96 -1.60 5.29
N LEU A 19 8.79 -1.34 4.71
CA LEU A 19 8.70 -0.82 3.35
C LEU A 19 9.41 0.53 3.22
N GLY A 20 9.20 1.45 4.17
CA GLY A 20 9.91 2.73 4.21
C GLY A 20 11.44 2.58 4.28
N GLN A 21 11.95 1.59 5.03
CA GLN A 21 13.37 1.28 5.10
C GLN A 21 13.91 0.78 3.75
N GLN A 22 13.20 -0.14 3.09
CA GLN A 22 13.58 -0.66 1.78
C GLN A 22 13.66 0.45 0.74
N ILE A 23 12.69 1.36 0.71
CA ILE A 23 12.68 2.52 -0.20
C ILE A 23 13.91 3.40 0.05
N ARG A 24 14.21 3.70 1.33
CA ARG A 24 15.39 4.50 1.68
C ARG A 24 16.68 3.80 1.25
N LEU A 25 16.83 2.51 1.54
CA LEU A 25 18.00 1.73 1.17
C LEU A 25 18.21 1.72 -0.35
N ALA A 26 17.16 1.43 -1.12
CA ALA A 26 17.21 1.40 -2.58
C ALA A 26 17.54 2.79 -3.16
N ARG A 27 16.92 3.85 -2.64
CA ARG A 27 17.23 5.23 -3.03
C ARG A 27 18.70 5.56 -2.81
N HIS A 28 19.27 5.17 -1.66
CA HIS A 28 20.69 5.38 -1.35
C HIS A 28 21.61 4.52 -2.23
N ALA A 29 21.28 3.26 -2.48
CA ALA A 29 22.03 2.38 -3.38
C ALA A 29 22.09 2.96 -4.81
N ASN A 30 21.01 3.58 -5.26
CA ASN A 30 20.89 4.25 -6.56
C ASN A 30 21.39 5.71 -6.57
N ARG A 31 22.07 6.17 -5.50
CA ARG A 31 22.60 7.54 -5.34
C ARG A 31 21.57 8.64 -5.60
N MET A 32 20.32 8.39 -5.25
CA MET A 32 19.19 9.27 -5.53
C MET A 32 18.88 10.13 -4.30
N THR A 33 18.64 11.43 -4.49
CA THR A 33 18.21 12.32 -3.41
C THR A 33 16.71 12.15 -3.16
N ALA A 34 16.23 12.52 -1.95
CA ALA A 34 14.80 12.52 -1.67
C ALA A 34 14.03 13.47 -2.61
N ALA A 35 14.63 14.60 -3.01
CA ALA A 35 14.06 15.51 -3.99
C ALA A 35 13.93 14.87 -5.37
N ARG A 36 14.96 14.15 -5.84
CA ARG A 36 14.91 13.47 -7.12
C ARG A 36 13.86 12.36 -7.15
N LEU A 37 13.74 11.57 -6.08
CA LEU A 37 12.69 10.56 -5.97
C LEU A 37 11.30 11.21 -5.95
N ALA A 38 11.17 12.36 -5.29
CA ALA A 38 9.92 13.09 -5.21
C ALA A 38 9.46 13.58 -6.60
N GLU A 39 10.37 14.10 -7.42
CA GLU A 39 10.08 14.48 -8.82
C GLU A 39 9.59 13.28 -9.64
N LEU A 40 10.27 12.13 -9.54
CA LEU A 40 9.90 10.92 -10.29
C LEU A 40 8.53 10.39 -9.87
N ALA A 41 8.24 10.41 -8.57
CA ALA A 41 6.99 9.92 -8.00
C ALA A 41 5.85 10.96 -8.02
N ASP A 42 6.07 12.15 -8.58
CA ASP A 42 5.13 13.28 -8.61
C ASP A 42 4.58 13.65 -7.21
N VAL A 43 5.49 13.81 -6.25
CA VAL A 43 5.16 14.19 -4.86
C VAL A 43 6.12 15.23 -4.32
N THR A 44 5.84 15.72 -3.10
CA THR A 44 6.76 16.62 -2.41
C THR A 44 7.94 15.86 -1.78
N PRO A 45 9.14 16.47 -1.61
CA PRO A 45 10.25 15.85 -0.88
C PRO A 45 9.89 15.47 0.57
N ARG A 46 8.98 16.23 1.19
CA ARG A 46 8.43 15.90 2.51
C ARG A 46 7.65 14.58 2.48
N ALA A 47 6.87 14.32 1.44
CA ALA A 47 6.15 13.06 1.29
C ALA A 47 7.10 11.88 1.23
N ILE A 48 8.21 11.98 0.48
CA ILE A 48 9.26 10.93 0.47
C ILE A 48 9.80 10.68 1.88
N THR A 49 10.08 11.75 2.64
CA THR A 49 10.57 11.61 4.03
C THR A 49 9.55 10.91 4.94
N LEU A 50 8.25 11.16 4.74
CA LEU A 50 7.17 10.49 5.47
C LEU A 50 7.03 9.01 5.06
N ILE A 51 7.12 8.73 3.76
CA ILE A 51 7.12 7.37 3.20
C ILE A 51 8.26 6.54 3.80
N GLU A 52 9.48 7.07 3.81
CA GLU A 52 10.66 6.37 4.38
C GLU A 52 10.55 6.10 5.88
N ARG A 53 9.66 6.83 6.58
CA ARG A 53 9.34 6.64 8.00
C ARG A 53 8.16 5.69 8.23
N GLY A 54 7.45 5.26 7.19
CA GLY A 54 6.24 4.44 7.30
C GLY A 54 5.02 5.22 7.79
N ASP A 55 4.92 6.52 7.46
CA ASP A 55 3.78 7.33 7.88
C ASP A 55 2.49 6.87 7.18
N PRO A 56 1.44 6.49 7.94
CA PRO A 56 0.21 5.96 7.37
C PRO A 56 -0.66 7.00 6.67
N ALA A 57 -0.41 8.29 6.86
CA ALA A 57 -1.18 9.36 6.25
C ALA A 57 -0.81 9.61 4.78
N VAL A 58 0.26 8.97 4.29
CA VAL A 58 0.62 9.04 2.87
C VAL A 58 -0.24 8.07 2.06
N SER A 59 -0.73 8.53 0.91
CA SER A 59 -1.50 7.69 -0.02
C SER A 59 -0.72 6.43 -0.38
N PHE A 60 -1.39 5.28 -0.30
CA PHE A 60 -0.81 3.98 -0.65
C PHE A 60 -0.22 3.98 -2.07
N GLY A 61 -0.90 4.61 -3.04
CA GLY A 61 -0.39 4.74 -4.41
C GLY A 61 0.94 5.50 -4.49
N ASN A 62 1.13 6.54 -3.69
CA ASN A 62 2.39 7.30 -3.66
C ASN A 62 3.52 6.47 -3.04
N VAL A 63 3.21 5.63 -2.04
CA VAL A 63 4.18 4.70 -1.45
C VAL A 63 4.63 3.70 -2.51
N LEU A 64 3.70 3.10 -3.26
CA LEU A 64 4.03 2.15 -4.33
C LEU A 64 4.83 2.80 -5.46
N ASN A 65 4.47 4.01 -5.89
CA ASN A 65 5.22 4.75 -6.90
C ASN A 65 6.65 5.04 -6.43
N ALA A 66 6.81 5.52 -5.19
CA ALA A 66 8.14 5.76 -4.62
C ALA A 66 8.97 4.48 -4.53
N ALA A 67 8.35 3.34 -4.19
CA ALA A 67 9.02 2.03 -4.19
C ALA A 67 9.52 1.65 -5.59
N VAL A 68 8.66 1.74 -6.61
CA VAL A 68 9.02 1.44 -8.00
C VAL A 68 10.16 2.33 -8.48
N TYR A 69 10.05 3.66 -8.30
CA TYR A 69 11.09 4.59 -8.77
C TYR A 69 12.39 4.50 -7.96
N ALA A 70 12.33 4.12 -6.69
CA ALA A 70 13.53 3.87 -5.88
C ALA A 70 14.23 2.55 -6.25
N GLY A 71 13.56 1.64 -6.95
CA GLY A 71 14.07 0.32 -7.33
C GLY A 71 13.73 -0.81 -6.35
N VAL A 72 12.66 -0.66 -5.55
CA VAL A 72 12.15 -1.73 -4.69
C VAL A 72 11.14 -2.57 -5.48
N PRO A 73 11.37 -3.89 -5.66
CA PRO A 73 10.43 -4.76 -6.35
C PRO A 73 9.16 -4.95 -5.52
N LEU A 74 8.01 -4.73 -6.14
CA LEU A 74 6.72 -4.95 -5.46
C LEU A 74 6.44 -6.45 -5.40
N PHE A 75 6.20 -6.95 -4.18
CA PHE A 75 5.95 -8.39 -3.92
C PHE A 75 7.10 -9.30 -4.37
N ASP A 76 8.33 -8.79 -4.37
CA ASP A 76 9.53 -9.49 -4.86
C ASP A 76 9.46 -9.90 -6.35
N ILE A 77 8.60 -9.21 -7.11
CA ILE A 77 8.43 -9.43 -8.54
C ILE A 77 9.20 -8.35 -9.30
N THR A 78 10.18 -8.78 -10.09
CA THR A 78 11.02 -7.88 -10.91
C THR A 78 10.51 -7.70 -12.34
N ASP A 79 9.71 -8.66 -12.85
CA ASP A 79 9.15 -8.62 -14.21
C ASP A 79 7.71 -8.04 -14.22
N PRO A 80 7.45 -6.90 -14.91
CA PRO A 80 6.12 -6.32 -15.02
C PRO A 80 5.06 -7.26 -15.64
N LYS A 81 5.47 -8.19 -16.52
CA LYS A 81 4.53 -9.16 -17.11
C LYS A 81 4.08 -10.19 -16.08
N THR A 82 4.95 -10.55 -15.14
CA THR A 82 4.62 -11.46 -14.04
C THR A 82 3.64 -10.79 -13.07
N LEU A 83 3.86 -9.51 -12.73
CA LEU A 83 2.95 -8.74 -11.90
C LEU A 83 1.55 -8.62 -12.55
N SER A 84 1.51 -8.36 -13.85
CA SER A 84 0.26 -8.28 -14.61
C SER A 84 -0.50 -9.62 -14.64
N ARG A 85 0.23 -10.73 -14.78
CA ARG A 85 -0.35 -12.09 -14.74
C ARG A 85 -0.91 -12.42 -13.35
N MET A 86 -0.20 -12.09 -12.29
CA MET A 86 -0.70 -12.29 -10.92
C MET A 86 -1.96 -11.48 -10.63
N ARG A 87 -2.04 -10.23 -11.10
CA ARG A 87 -3.28 -9.43 -11.02
C ARG A 87 -4.44 -10.15 -11.72
N GLN A 88 -4.24 -10.63 -12.96
CA GLN A 88 -5.27 -11.36 -13.71
C GLN A 88 -5.71 -12.65 -13.02
N GLN A 89 -4.78 -13.42 -12.44
CA GLN A 89 -5.10 -14.62 -11.66
C GLN A 89 -5.94 -14.28 -10.43
N GLY A 90 -5.60 -13.20 -9.72
CA GLY A 90 -6.38 -12.70 -8.60
C GLY A 90 -7.80 -12.30 -9.02
N GLU A 91 -7.94 -11.58 -10.14
CA GLU A 91 -9.24 -11.22 -10.70
C GLU A 91 -10.10 -12.44 -11.04
N GLN A 92 -9.49 -13.47 -11.64
CA GLN A 92 -10.18 -14.73 -11.91
C GLN A 92 -10.64 -15.41 -10.62
N ALA A 93 -9.77 -15.51 -9.61
CA ALA A 93 -10.13 -16.08 -8.32
C ALA A 93 -11.26 -15.31 -7.63
N LEU A 94 -11.28 -13.98 -7.73
CA LEU A 94 -12.34 -13.15 -7.19
C LEU A 94 -13.71 -13.38 -7.86
N THR A 95 -13.75 -13.86 -9.10
CA THR A 95 -15.03 -14.24 -9.75
C THR A 95 -15.65 -15.52 -9.19
N LEU A 96 -14.86 -16.33 -8.48
CA LEU A 96 -15.29 -17.59 -7.89
C LEU A 96 -15.87 -17.44 -6.48
N ILE A 97 -15.77 -16.25 -5.89
CA ILE A 97 -16.30 -15.96 -4.55
C ILE A 97 -17.53 -15.05 -4.61
N PRO A 98 -18.41 -15.07 -3.60
CA PRO A 98 -19.54 -14.15 -3.54
C PRO A 98 -19.09 -12.69 -3.54
N SER A 99 -19.81 -11.83 -4.27
CA SER A 99 -19.54 -10.39 -4.30
C SER A 99 -19.77 -9.69 -2.96
N ASN A 100 -20.58 -10.28 -2.07
CA ASN A 100 -20.86 -9.78 -0.73
C ASN A 100 -21.00 -10.95 0.25
N VAL A 101 -20.37 -10.83 1.42
CA VAL A 101 -20.60 -11.73 2.56
C VAL A 101 -21.74 -11.14 3.40
N ARG A 102 -22.89 -11.83 3.44
CA ARG A 102 -24.02 -11.45 4.32
C ARG A 102 -23.96 -12.27 5.60
N ASN A 103 -23.77 -11.60 6.74
CA ASN A 103 -23.93 -12.23 8.05
C ASN A 103 -25.44 -12.41 8.33
N ARG A 104 -25.91 -13.65 8.35
CA ARG A 104 -27.29 -13.99 8.73
C ARG A 104 -27.44 -13.89 10.26
N ARG A 105 -27.48 -12.69 10.83
CA ARG A 105 -27.96 -12.43 12.21
C ARG A 105 -28.45 -10.99 12.34
N GLU A 106 -29.71 -10.78 11.93
CA GLU A 106 -30.63 -9.72 12.38
C GLU A 106 -32.00 -9.91 11.68
N ARG A 107 -32.54 -11.14 11.74
CA ARG A 107 -33.93 -11.45 11.37
C ARG A 107 -34.52 -12.46 12.36
N GLU A 108 -34.43 -12.08 13.63
CA GLU A 108 -35.14 -12.57 14.82
C GLU A 108 -34.98 -11.36 15.73
N ILE A 109 -35.91 -10.40 15.81
CA ILE A 109 -37.15 -10.42 16.59
C ILE A 109 -38.00 -9.26 16.03
N ASP A 110 -39.16 -9.54 15.45
CA ASP A 110 -40.33 -8.64 15.31
C ASP A 110 -41.50 -9.45 14.71
N ALA A 111 -41.63 -10.69 15.17
CA ALA A 111 -42.84 -11.49 15.03
C ALA A 111 -43.30 -11.86 16.44
N GLU A 112 -43.59 -10.82 17.23
CA GLU A 112 -44.40 -10.98 18.43
C GLU A 112 -45.87 -10.91 18.02
N PHE A 113 -46.62 -11.82 18.64
CA PHE A 113 -48.00 -12.21 18.40
C PHE A 113 -49.01 -11.11 18.77
#